data_AF-A0A3D1VVF7-F1
#
_entry.id   AF-A0A3D1VVF7-F1
#
_cell.length_a   1.000
_cell.length_b   1.000
_cell.length_c   1.000
_cell.angle_alpha   90.00
_cell.angle_beta   90.00
_cell.angle_gamma   90.00
#
_symmetry.space_group_name_H-M   'P 1'
#
loop_
_entity.id
_entity.type
_entity.pdbx_description
1 polymer ?
#
loop_
_entity_poly.entity_id
_entity_poly.type
_entity_poly.pdbx_seq_one_letter_code
_entity_poly.pdbx_strand_id
1 'polypeptide(L)'
;MKPHIKLLVVVSCVCAIISACIGVFYSFDGTARTVTNIYGQEVNLFGDGIYANDTIMKAGATKGTDIVIIIASSLLLYVVLFLSRKKYASFLQSGLLSLILYASTCLIMGVSFNRLFLLYTLQFGSTLFAFILSMTELLQSQSFDDALYEKRLTGTAIFILIGGCSALVWMMFIIPSVVLGKPMEIIDTYTTEPTFALDLAIIFPSSLFCGIALFKKKAIAYQLAPVLLTLLT
;
A
#
# COMPACT_ATOMS: atom_id res chain seq x y z
N MET A 1 3.24 23.00 4.55
CA MET A 1 2.25 21.99 4.97
C MET A 1 1.39 22.56 6.08
N LYS A 2 0.06 22.40 5.97
CA LYS A 2 -0.88 22.84 7.00
C LYS A 2 -0.73 21.99 8.28
N PRO A 3 -0.98 22.57 9.49
CA PRO A 3 -0.73 21.87 10.75
C PRO A 3 -1.57 20.60 10.93
N HIS A 4 -2.79 20.57 10.41
CA HIS A 4 -3.66 19.39 10.47
C HIS A 4 -3.14 18.23 9.62
N ILE A 5 -2.58 18.49 8.42
CA ILE A 5 -1.95 17.45 7.59
C ILE A 5 -0.74 16.88 8.32
N LYS A 6 0.09 17.76 8.91
CA LYS A 6 1.25 17.33 9.70
C LYS A 6 0.85 16.40 10.84
N LEU A 7 -0.20 16.75 11.57
CA LEU A 7 -0.72 15.92 12.67
C LEU A 7 -1.16 14.54 12.16
N LEU A 8 -1.94 14.48 11.09
CA LEU A 8 -2.41 13.21 10.51
C LEU A 8 -1.24 12.32 10.07
N VAL A 9 -0.22 12.90 9.42
CA VAL A 9 0.97 12.15 9.00
C VAL A 9 1.74 11.61 10.20
N VAL A 10 1.94 12.43 11.25
CA VAL A 10 2.65 11.98 12.45
C VAL A 10 1.89 10.85 13.15
N VAL A 11 0.56 10.97 13.29
CA VAL A 11 -0.28 9.91 13.88
C VAL A 11 -0.18 8.64 13.04
N SER A 12 -0.33 8.74 11.72
CA SER A 12 -0.18 7.62 10.78
C SER A 12 1.16 6.90 10.96
N CYS A 13 2.27 7.63 10.92
CA CYS A 13 3.60 7.07 11.08
C CYS A 13 3.84 6.40 12.43
N VAL A 14 3.40 7.04 13.53
CA VAL A 14 3.57 6.47 14.87
C VAL A 14 2.77 5.19 15.02
N CYS A 15 1.50 5.19 14.58
CA CYS A 15 0.67 3.99 14.59
C CYS A 15 1.28 2.88 13.72
N ALA A 16 1.74 3.22 12.50
CA ALA A 16 2.35 2.26 11.58
C ALA A 16 3.63 1.64 12.13
N ILE A 17 4.50 2.43 12.77
CA ILE A 17 5.73 1.90 13.40
C ILE A 17 5.38 0.98 14.57
N ILE A 18 4.46 1.39 15.45
CA ILE A 18 4.06 0.56 16.60
C ILE A 18 3.44 -0.75 16.11
N SER A 19 2.50 -0.68 15.18
CA SER A 19 1.79 -1.85 14.68
C SER A 19 2.72 -2.82 13.95
N ALA A 20 3.61 -2.31 13.10
CA ALA A 20 4.58 -3.11 12.36
C ALA A 20 5.67 -3.71 13.27
N CYS A 21 6.15 -2.97 14.29
CA CYS A 21 7.06 -3.51 15.29
C CYS A 21 6.42 -4.67 16.07
N ILE A 22 5.16 -4.54 16.47
CA ILE A 22 4.43 -5.65 17.11
C ILE A 22 4.26 -6.80 16.10
N GLY A 23 3.92 -6.51 14.85
CA GLY A 23 3.81 -7.50 13.77
C GLY A 23 5.06 -8.35 13.58
N VAL A 24 6.24 -7.72 13.56
CA VAL A 24 7.53 -8.39 13.34
C VAL A 24 8.03 -9.11 14.59
N PHE A 25 8.02 -8.44 15.75
CA PHE A 25 8.77 -8.87 16.93
C PHE A 25 7.92 -9.53 18.02
N TYR A 26 6.61 -9.33 18.06
CA TYR A 26 5.79 -9.95 19.10
C TYR A 26 5.62 -11.44 18.84
N SER A 27 6.01 -12.24 19.84
CA SER A 27 5.92 -13.69 19.85
C SER A 27 5.49 -14.14 21.25
N PHE A 28 4.77 -15.25 21.32
CA PHE A 28 4.45 -15.94 22.56
C PHE A 28 4.97 -17.39 22.54
N ASP A 29 5.98 -17.65 21.71
CA ASP A 29 6.58 -18.97 21.48
C ASP A 29 5.55 -20.01 21.02
N GLY A 30 4.60 -19.57 20.17
CA GLY A 30 3.61 -20.44 19.55
C GLY A 30 4.19 -21.36 18.47
N THR A 31 3.47 -22.43 18.15
CA THR A 31 3.82 -23.37 17.07
C THR A 31 2.74 -23.39 15.99
N ALA A 32 3.17 -23.67 14.76
CA ALA A 32 2.26 -23.78 13.62
C ALA A 32 1.17 -24.83 13.89
N ARG A 33 -0.05 -24.53 13.44
CA ARG A 33 -1.22 -25.39 13.65
C ARG A 33 -1.96 -25.60 12.34
N THR A 34 -2.36 -26.84 12.08
CA THR A 34 -3.14 -27.20 10.89
C THR A 34 -4.61 -27.08 11.19
N VAL A 35 -5.36 -26.43 10.31
CA VAL A 35 -6.82 -26.31 10.38
C VAL A 35 -7.42 -26.66 9.03
N THR A 36 -8.68 -27.11 9.03
CA THR A 36 -9.45 -27.28 7.79
C THR A 36 -10.20 -25.99 7.49
N ASN A 37 -10.05 -25.44 6.29
CA ASN A 37 -10.75 -24.22 5.87
C ASN A 37 -12.23 -24.50 5.51
N ILE A 38 -12.97 -23.45 5.16
CA ILE A 38 -14.38 -23.54 4.75
C ILE A 38 -14.62 -24.35 3.47
N TYR A 39 -13.54 -24.68 2.74
CA TYR A 39 -13.54 -25.45 1.51
C TYR A 39 -13.10 -26.91 1.70
N GLY A 40 -12.85 -27.34 2.95
CA GLY A 40 -12.42 -28.71 3.27
C GLY A 40 -10.93 -28.97 3.02
N GLN A 41 -10.12 -27.93 2.79
CA GLN A 41 -8.68 -28.04 2.55
C GLN A 41 -7.91 -27.85 3.86
N GLU A 42 -6.85 -28.63 4.05
CA GLU A 42 -5.92 -28.42 5.18
C GLU A 42 -4.98 -27.26 4.89
N VAL A 43 -4.90 -26.33 5.84
CA VAL A 43 -4.06 -25.13 5.77
C VAL A 43 -3.30 -24.95 7.07
N ASN A 44 -2.04 -24.52 6.94
CA ASN A 44 -1.16 -24.32 8.08
C ASN A 44 -1.17 -22.86 8.52
N LEU A 45 -1.62 -22.63 9.75
CA LEU A 45 -1.57 -21.33 10.40
C LEU A 45 -0.21 -21.12 11.06
N PHE A 46 0.23 -19.87 11.07
CA PHE A 46 1.52 -19.45 11.61
C PHE A 46 1.66 -19.77 13.11
N GLY A 47 0.57 -19.63 13.87
CA GLY A 47 0.46 -20.14 15.24
C GLY A 47 1.17 -19.32 16.32
N ASP A 48 1.86 -18.24 15.95
CA ASP A 48 2.62 -17.39 16.88
C ASP A 48 2.39 -15.88 16.67
N GLY A 49 2.58 -15.08 17.72
CA GLY A 49 2.54 -13.63 17.66
C GLY A 49 1.17 -13.05 17.29
N ILE A 50 1.16 -11.81 16.77
CA ILE A 50 -0.10 -11.14 16.44
C ILE A 50 -0.80 -11.76 15.22
N TYR A 51 -0.04 -12.40 14.34
CA TYR A 51 -0.50 -13.10 13.13
C TYR A 51 -0.71 -14.61 13.34
N ALA A 52 -0.90 -15.06 14.59
CA ALA A 52 -1.03 -16.49 14.90
C ALA A 52 -2.19 -17.18 14.18
N ASN A 53 -3.24 -16.43 13.84
CA ASN A 53 -4.43 -16.91 13.14
C ASN A 53 -4.33 -16.78 11.61
N ASP A 54 -3.23 -16.25 11.08
CA ASP A 54 -2.98 -16.13 9.65
C ASP A 54 -2.23 -17.35 9.12
N THR A 55 -2.34 -17.63 7.81
CA THR A 55 -1.57 -18.71 7.21
C THR A 55 -0.07 -18.40 7.22
N ILE A 56 0.78 -19.42 7.17
CA ILE A 56 2.24 -19.22 7.15
C ILE A 56 2.66 -18.27 6.03
N MET A 57 2.05 -18.41 4.83
CA MET A 57 2.33 -17.55 3.70
C MET A 57 1.89 -16.11 3.95
N LYS A 58 0.65 -15.90 4.44
CA LYS A 58 0.14 -14.56 4.72
C LYS A 58 0.91 -13.88 5.84
N ALA A 59 1.14 -14.56 6.96
CA ALA A 59 1.92 -14.04 8.09
C ALA A 59 3.35 -13.66 7.65
N GLY A 60 3.99 -14.49 6.83
CA GLY A 60 5.30 -14.19 6.24
C GLY A 60 5.29 -12.94 5.36
N ALA A 61 4.32 -12.84 4.44
CA ALA A 61 4.17 -11.68 3.55
C ALA A 61 3.86 -10.39 4.33
N THR A 62 2.98 -10.46 5.33
CA THR A 62 2.63 -9.32 6.19
C THR A 62 3.81 -8.89 7.03
N LYS A 63 4.57 -9.81 7.65
CA LYS A 63 5.81 -9.47 8.36
C LYS A 63 6.87 -8.83 7.46
N GLY A 64 7.01 -9.31 6.22
CA GLY A 64 7.87 -8.67 5.22
C GLY A 64 7.45 -7.23 4.94
N THR A 65 6.14 -7.01 4.79
CA THR A 65 5.55 -5.68 4.58
C THR A 65 5.74 -4.78 5.80
N ASP A 66 5.61 -5.30 7.02
CA ASP A 66 5.82 -4.56 8.25
C ASP A 66 7.24 -3.98 8.33
N ILE A 67 8.27 -4.73 7.92
CA ILE A 67 9.65 -4.23 7.86
C ILE A 67 9.75 -3.03 6.92
N VAL A 68 9.16 -3.13 5.72
CA VAL A 68 9.11 -2.03 4.74
C VAL A 68 8.37 -0.83 5.33
N ILE A 69 7.27 -1.05 6.06
CA ILE A 69 6.46 0.00 6.68
C ILE A 69 7.19 0.71 7.80
N ILE A 70 8.01 0.02 8.59
CA ILE A 70 8.88 0.67 9.60
C ILE A 70 9.82 1.65 8.91
N ILE A 71 10.48 1.22 7.83
CA ILE A 71 11.43 2.06 7.07
C ILE A 71 10.70 3.24 6.41
N ALA A 72 9.61 2.97 5.69
CA ALA A 72 8.84 3.98 4.97
C ALA A 72 8.22 5.02 5.92
N SER A 73 7.68 4.58 7.07
CA SER A 73 7.10 5.47 8.08
C SER A 73 8.17 6.33 8.75
N SER A 74 9.35 5.76 9.02
CA SER A 74 10.49 6.50 9.58
C SER A 74 11.02 7.55 8.59
N LEU A 75 11.13 7.18 7.31
CA LEU A 75 11.50 8.12 6.25
C LEU A 75 10.46 9.22 6.09
N LEU A 76 9.17 8.89 6.16
CA LEU A 76 8.08 9.87 6.08
C LEU A 76 8.13 10.86 7.25
N LEU A 77 8.38 10.39 8.49
CA LEU A 77 8.60 11.27 9.64
C LEU A 77 9.78 12.21 9.41
N TYR A 78 10.90 11.67 8.92
CA TYR A 78 12.08 12.47 8.62
C TYR A 78 11.77 13.57 7.58
N VAL A 79 11.06 13.22 6.50
CA VAL A 79 10.65 14.17 5.46
C VAL A 79 9.77 15.29 6.04
N VAL A 80 8.78 14.93 6.86
CA VAL A 80 7.84 15.89 7.45
C VAL A 80 8.49 16.80 8.48
N LEU A 81 9.41 16.28 9.29
CA LEU A 81 10.06 17.04 10.35
C LEU A 81 11.18 17.94 9.83
N PHE A 82 12.00 17.45 8.90
CA PHE A 82 13.25 18.12 8.52
C PHE A 82 13.26 18.65 7.09
N LEU A 83 12.50 18.04 6.17
CA LEU A 83 12.56 18.37 4.73
C LEU A 83 11.34 19.13 4.21
N SER A 84 10.39 19.48 5.07
CA SER A 84 9.10 20.11 4.68
C SER A 84 9.19 21.41 3.86
N ARG A 85 10.36 22.07 3.83
CA ARG A 85 10.63 23.27 3.01
C ARG A 85 11.15 22.98 1.61
N LYS A 86 11.49 21.73 1.29
CA LYS A 86 12.05 21.34 -0.01
C LYS A 86 10.94 21.09 -1.04
N LYS A 87 11.15 21.48 -2.29
CA LYS A 87 10.18 21.30 -3.39
C LYS A 87 9.78 19.83 -3.62
N TYR A 88 10.71 18.89 -3.42
CA TYR A 88 10.46 17.45 -3.62
C TYR A 88 9.75 16.77 -2.43
N ALA A 89 9.64 17.44 -1.28
CA ALA A 89 9.13 16.83 -0.06
C ALA A 89 7.64 16.45 -0.17
N SER A 90 6.82 17.26 -0.86
CA SER A 90 5.40 16.96 -1.07
C SER A 90 5.17 15.72 -1.92
N PHE A 91 6.02 15.50 -2.94
CA PHE A 91 5.98 14.31 -3.78
C PHE A 91 6.37 13.06 -3.00
N LEU A 92 7.50 13.10 -2.30
CA LEU A 92 7.98 11.98 -1.51
C LEU A 92 7.02 11.66 -0.36
N GLN A 93 6.44 12.68 0.28
CA GLN A 93 5.39 12.50 1.28
C GLN A 93 4.16 11.80 0.70
N SER A 94 3.68 12.22 -0.47
CA SER A 94 2.48 11.64 -1.08
C SER A 94 2.72 10.20 -1.56
N GLY A 95 3.90 9.91 -2.11
CA GLY A 95 4.35 8.54 -2.40
C GLY A 95 4.44 7.69 -1.14
N LEU A 96 5.13 8.21 -0.12
CA LEU A 96 5.14 7.80 1.30
C LEU A 96 3.80 7.26 1.78
N LEU A 97 2.84 8.17 1.77
CA LEU A 97 1.48 7.95 2.24
C LEU A 97 0.73 6.92 1.38
N SER A 98 0.95 6.88 0.06
CA SER A 98 0.30 5.88 -0.79
C SER A 98 0.73 4.45 -0.45
N LEU A 99 2.01 4.24 -0.16
CA LEU A 99 2.56 2.94 0.25
C LEU A 99 2.01 2.52 1.63
N ILE A 100 1.99 3.44 2.59
CA ILE A 100 1.44 3.17 3.93
C ILE A 100 -0.07 2.95 3.86
N LEU A 101 -0.78 3.67 2.98
CA LEU A 101 -2.21 3.52 2.78
C LEU A 101 -2.55 2.15 2.20
N TYR A 102 -1.77 1.69 1.22
CA TYR A 102 -1.87 0.35 0.66
C TYR A 102 -1.73 -0.71 1.75
N ALA A 103 -0.62 -0.69 2.50
CA ALA A 103 -0.35 -1.68 3.53
C ALA A 103 -1.39 -1.64 4.67
N SER A 104 -1.79 -0.45 5.13
CA SER A 104 -2.81 -0.32 6.19
C SER A 104 -4.17 -0.83 5.75
N THR A 105 -4.53 -0.66 4.48
CA THR A 105 -5.76 -1.25 3.91
C THR A 105 -5.68 -2.78 3.93
N CYS A 106 -4.55 -3.35 3.52
CA CYS A 106 -4.32 -4.79 3.59
C CYS A 106 -4.35 -5.33 5.03
N LEU A 107 -3.93 -4.56 6.03
CA LEU A 107 -4.06 -4.94 7.43
C LEU A 107 -5.53 -4.96 7.89
N ILE A 108 -6.29 -3.88 7.67
CA ILE A 108 -7.67 -3.82 8.18
C ILE A 108 -8.65 -4.77 7.47
N MET A 109 -8.34 -5.19 6.24
CA MET A 109 -9.21 -6.03 5.42
C MET A 109 -8.67 -7.43 5.12
N GLY A 110 -7.37 -7.67 5.32
CA GLY A 110 -6.69 -8.86 4.79
C GLY A 110 -6.01 -9.74 5.82
N VAL A 111 -5.84 -9.30 7.07
CA VAL A 111 -5.36 -10.18 8.15
C VAL A 111 -6.51 -10.67 9.02
N SER A 112 -6.30 -11.81 9.66
CA SER A 112 -7.22 -12.32 10.69
C SER A 112 -7.41 -11.29 11.81
N PHE A 113 -8.68 -11.11 12.24
CA PHE A 113 -9.03 -10.15 13.28
C PHE A 113 -8.21 -10.38 14.56
N ASN A 114 -7.58 -9.32 15.07
CA ASN A 114 -6.69 -9.40 16.21
C ASN A 114 -6.74 -8.13 17.08
N ARG A 115 -5.98 -8.13 18.17
CA ARG A 115 -6.00 -7.08 19.21
C ARG A 115 -5.57 -5.69 18.71
N LEU A 116 -4.87 -5.60 17.58
CA LEU A 116 -4.42 -4.33 17.00
C LEU A 116 -5.43 -3.70 16.05
N PHE A 117 -6.62 -4.28 15.84
CA PHE A 117 -7.60 -3.79 14.87
C PHE A 117 -7.91 -2.28 15.00
N LEU A 118 -8.10 -1.77 16.22
CA LEU A 118 -8.35 -0.33 16.43
C LEU A 118 -7.13 0.54 16.08
N LEU A 119 -5.91 0.04 16.33
CA LEU A 119 -4.68 0.72 15.94
C LEU A 119 -4.53 0.75 14.43
N TYR A 120 -4.79 -0.37 13.74
CA TYR A 120 -4.81 -0.43 12.28
C TYR A 120 -5.86 0.51 11.69
N THR A 121 -7.05 0.60 12.32
CA THR A 121 -8.13 1.50 11.89
C THR A 121 -7.73 2.97 12.02
N LEU A 122 -7.10 3.34 13.13
CA LEU A 122 -6.56 4.69 13.35
C LEU A 122 -5.45 5.01 12.35
N GLN A 123 -4.53 4.07 12.10
CA GLN A 123 -3.49 4.19 11.09
C GLN A 123 -4.11 4.39 9.70
N PHE A 124 -5.04 3.53 9.28
CA PHE A 124 -5.71 3.62 7.98
C PHE A 124 -6.42 4.96 7.81
N GLY A 125 -7.27 5.35 8.77
CA GLY A 125 -8.02 6.60 8.70
C GLY A 125 -7.11 7.83 8.63
N SER A 126 -6.11 7.92 9.51
CA SER A 126 -5.16 9.03 9.51
C SER A 126 -4.34 9.09 8.22
N THR A 127 -3.90 7.94 7.69
CA THR A 127 -3.15 7.85 6.42
C THR A 127 -4.02 8.25 5.24
N LEU A 128 -5.26 7.78 5.16
CA LEU A 128 -6.20 8.08 4.08
C LEU A 128 -6.46 9.59 3.99
N PHE A 129 -6.82 10.23 5.11
CA PHE A 129 -7.09 11.67 5.12
C PHE A 129 -5.81 12.48 4.88
N ALA A 130 -4.66 12.06 5.41
CA ALA A 130 -3.38 12.69 5.09
C ALA A 130 -3.06 12.60 3.59
N PHE A 131 -3.30 11.45 2.97
CA PHE A 131 -3.06 11.22 1.54
C PHE A 131 -3.98 12.09 0.68
N ILE A 132 -5.29 12.09 0.94
CA ILE A 132 -6.27 12.90 0.19
C ILE A 132 -5.90 14.39 0.25
N LEU A 133 -5.60 14.91 1.44
CA LEU A 133 -5.24 16.33 1.61
C LEU A 133 -3.90 16.65 0.95
N SER A 134 -2.89 15.78 1.09
CA SER A 134 -1.58 15.97 0.47
C SER A 134 -1.65 15.94 -1.06
N MET A 135 -2.42 15.00 -1.62
CA MET A 135 -2.66 14.90 -3.06
C MET A 135 -3.43 16.10 -3.59
N THR A 136 -4.43 16.59 -2.86
CA THR A 136 -5.19 17.78 -3.27
C THR A 136 -4.28 19.02 -3.33
N GLU A 137 -3.43 19.24 -2.32
CA GLU A 137 -2.46 20.33 -2.33
C GLU A 137 -1.43 20.16 -3.46
N LEU A 138 -0.97 18.92 -3.69
CA LEU A 138 -0.01 18.61 -4.74
C LEU A 138 -0.55 18.96 -6.13
N LEU A 139 -1.74 18.45 -6.47
CA LEU A 139 -2.37 18.61 -7.79
C LEU A 139 -2.83 20.04 -8.07
N GLN A 140 -3.13 20.84 -7.04
CA GLN A 140 -3.49 22.25 -7.20
C GLN A 140 -2.27 23.16 -7.38
N SER A 141 -1.11 22.77 -6.87
CA SER A 141 0.11 23.55 -7.00
C SER A 141 0.71 23.39 -8.42
N GLN A 142 1.22 24.44 -9.05
CA GLN A 142 2.14 24.25 -10.19
C GLN A 142 3.52 23.94 -9.63
N SER A 143 3.80 22.65 -9.47
CA SER A 143 4.95 22.18 -8.70
C SER A 143 6.25 22.10 -9.50
N PHE A 144 6.17 22.17 -10.84
CA PHE A 144 7.32 22.05 -11.74
C PHE A 144 7.43 23.26 -12.66
N ASP A 145 8.65 23.50 -13.14
CA ASP A 145 8.91 24.54 -14.14
C ASP A 145 8.34 24.11 -15.50
N ASP A 146 7.92 25.07 -16.34
CA ASP A 146 7.33 24.83 -17.66
C ASP A 146 8.20 23.92 -18.55
N ALA A 147 9.53 24.06 -18.45
CA ALA A 147 10.48 23.24 -19.18
C ALA A 147 10.37 21.72 -18.87
N LEU A 148 9.91 21.33 -17.68
CA LEU A 148 9.70 19.92 -17.36
C LEU A 148 8.42 19.39 -18.01
N TYR A 149 7.36 20.19 -18.06
CA TYR A 149 6.09 19.83 -18.71
C TYR A 149 6.25 19.66 -20.23
N GLU A 150 7.24 20.31 -20.82
CA GLU A 150 7.57 20.15 -22.24
C GLU A 150 8.36 18.87 -22.56
N LYS A 151 9.08 18.32 -21.56
CA LYS A 151 9.88 17.09 -21.73
C LYS A 151 9.00 15.87 -21.86
N ARG A 152 9.31 15.02 -22.85
CA ARG A 152 8.64 13.74 -23.04
C ARG A 152 9.31 12.67 -22.17
N LEU A 153 8.68 12.31 -21.05
CA LEU A 153 9.17 11.28 -20.12
C LEU A 153 8.80 9.87 -20.59
N THR A 154 9.20 9.51 -21.81
CA THR A 154 8.79 8.26 -22.47
C THR A 154 9.18 7.01 -21.66
N GLY A 155 10.40 6.96 -21.12
CA GLY A 155 10.87 5.82 -20.32
C GLY A 155 10.05 5.64 -19.04
N THR A 156 9.79 6.73 -18.31
CA THR A 156 8.92 6.73 -17.12
C THR A 156 7.50 6.31 -17.45
N ALA A 157 6.95 6.80 -18.56
CA ALA A 157 5.60 6.42 -18.99
C ALA A 157 5.52 4.92 -19.29
N ILE A 158 6.48 4.36 -20.02
CA ILE A 158 6.54 2.92 -20.32
C ILE A 158 6.68 2.11 -19.03
N PHE A 159 7.59 2.52 -18.13
CA PHE A 159 7.79 1.84 -16.85
C PHE A 159 6.50 1.80 -16.02
N ILE A 160 5.81 2.93 -15.85
CA ILE A 160 4.55 3.00 -15.11
C ILE A 160 3.48 2.13 -15.76
N LEU A 161 3.38 2.11 -17.10
CA LEU A 161 2.41 1.26 -17.80
C LEU A 161 2.69 -0.23 -17.56
N ILE A 162 3.93 -0.67 -17.74
CA ILE A 162 4.30 -2.07 -17.56
C ILE A 162 4.16 -2.47 -16.09
N GLY A 163 4.64 -1.64 -15.16
CA GLY A 163 4.49 -1.84 -13.72
C GLY A 163 3.03 -1.93 -13.32
N GLY A 164 2.17 -1.05 -13.83
CA GLY A 164 0.72 -1.12 -13.62
C GLY A 164 0.09 -2.40 -14.16
N CYS A 165 0.50 -2.87 -15.35
CA CYS A 165 0.00 -4.12 -15.92
C CYS A 165 0.37 -5.36 -15.09
N SER A 166 1.36 -5.29 -14.20
CA SER A 166 1.69 -6.41 -13.32
C SER A 166 0.51 -6.83 -12.42
N ALA A 167 -0.38 -5.89 -12.06
CA ALA A 167 -1.62 -6.16 -11.34
C ALA A 167 -2.55 -7.16 -12.05
N LEU A 168 -2.43 -7.30 -13.37
CA LEU A 168 -3.23 -8.27 -14.13
C LEU A 168 -2.83 -9.72 -13.85
N VAL A 169 -1.70 -9.96 -13.17
CA VAL A 169 -1.29 -11.31 -12.75
C VAL A 169 -2.38 -11.97 -11.91
N TRP A 170 -3.08 -11.21 -11.07
CA TRP A 170 -4.14 -11.74 -10.20
C TRP A 170 -5.31 -12.36 -10.97
N MET A 171 -5.52 -11.95 -12.23
CA MET A 171 -6.56 -12.52 -13.09
C MET A 171 -6.37 -14.03 -13.32
N MET A 172 -5.13 -14.53 -13.21
CA MET A 172 -4.86 -15.97 -13.33
C MET A 172 -5.51 -16.79 -12.21
N PHE A 173 -5.73 -16.20 -11.02
CA PHE A 173 -6.40 -16.86 -9.90
C PHE A 173 -7.88 -16.52 -9.85
N ILE A 174 -8.25 -15.29 -10.19
CA ILE A 174 -9.63 -14.79 -10.14
C ILE A 174 -10.49 -15.45 -11.22
N ILE A 175 -10.05 -15.48 -12.48
CA ILE A 175 -10.87 -15.99 -13.60
C ILE A 175 -11.25 -17.46 -13.37
N PRO A 176 -10.33 -18.39 -13.07
CA PRO A 176 -10.71 -19.79 -12.85
C PRO A 176 -11.68 -19.94 -11.68
N SER A 177 -11.47 -19.22 -10.58
CA SER A 177 -12.33 -19.30 -9.39
C SER A 177 -13.75 -18.82 -9.70
N VAL A 178 -13.89 -17.71 -10.42
CA VAL A 178 -15.20 -17.14 -10.79
C VAL A 178 -15.91 -17.97 -11.86
N VAL A 179 -15.18 -18.44 -12.87
CA VAL A 179 -15.79 -19.16 -14.01
C VAL A 179 -16.09 -20.62 -13.69
N LEU A 180 -15.21 -21.31 -12.95
CA LEU A 180 -15.36 -22.73 -12.62
C LEU A 180 -16.06 -22.97 -11.28
N GLY A 181 -16.29 -21.92 -10.48
CA GLY A 181 -16.89 -22.03 -9.15
C GLY A 181 -16.04 -22.82 -8.14
N LYS A 182 -14.75 -22.97 -8.40
CA LYS A 182 -13.82 -23.68 -7.51
C LYS A 182 -13.22 -22.70 -6.49
N PRO A 183 -12.91 -23.17 -5.27
CA PRO A 183 -12.15 -22.38 -4.29
C PRO A 183 -10.84 -21.88 -4.90
N MET A 184 -10.50 -20.63 -4.61
CA MET A 184 -9.25 -20.05 -5.09
C MET A 184 -8.07 -20.65 -4.33
N GLU A 185 -7.08 -21.17 -5.07
CA GLU A 185 -5.95 -21.91 -4.49
C GLU A 185 -5.15 -21.13 -3.43
N ILE A 186 -5.09 -19.81 -3.56
CA ILE A 186 -4.26 -18.93 -2.71
C ILE A 186 -5.04 -18.20 -1.61
N ILE A 187 -6.37 -18.39 -1.53
CA ILE A 187 -7.19 -17.66 -0.56
C ILE A 187 -7.19 -18.30 0.83
N ASP A 188 -6.68 -19.53 0.96
CA ASP A 188 -6.51 -20.27 2.21
C ASP A 188 -7.73 -20.23 3.15
N THR A 189 -7.64 -19.48 4.25
CA THR A 189 -8.71 -19.28 5.26
C THR A 189 -9.48 -17.98 5.07
N TYR A 190 -9.03 -17.13 4.15
CA TYR A 190 -9.56 -15.80 3.92
C TYR A 190 -10.79 -15.85 3.02
N THR A 191 -11.65 -14.85 3.17
CA THR A 191 -12.87 -14.71 2.36
C THR A 191 -12.68 -13.76 1.19
N THR A 192 -11.67 -12.88 1.27
CA THR A 192 -11.33 -11.90 0.24
C THR A 192 -9.85 -11.56 0.35
N GLU A 193 -9.30 -10.99 -0.71
CA GLU A 193 -7.91 -10.54 -0.74
C GLU A 193 -7.87 -9.05 -1.16
N PRO A 194 -7.61 -8.12 -0.21
CA PRO A 194 -7.60 -6.69 -0.52
C PRO A 194 -6.55 -6.32 -1.56
N THR A 195 -5.44 -7.07 -1.63
CA THR A 195 -4.39 -6.88 -2.64
C THR A 195 -4.96 -6.93 -4.06
N PHE A 196 -5.81 -7.92 -4.38
CA PHE A 196 -6.39 -8.04 -5.72
C PHE A 196 -7.29 -6.86 -6.05
N ALA A 197 -8.12 -6.46 -5.09
CA ALA A 197 -9.05 -5.36 -5.26
C ALA A 197 -8.31 -4.04 -5.47
N LEU A 198 -7.30 -3.74 -4.64
CA LEU A 198 -6.50 -2.52 -4.75
C LEU A 198 -5.71 -2.47 -6.06
N ASP A 199 -5.06 -3.58 -6.42
CA ASP A 199 -4.22 -3.65 -7.60
C ASP A 199 -5.04 -3.45 -8.88
N LEU A 200 -6.18 -4.13 -9.01
CA LEU A 200 -7.03 -4.06 -10.20
C LEU A 200 -7.90 -2.79 -10.26
N ALA A 201 -8.42 -2.32 -9.13
CA ALA A 201 -9.35 -1.19 -9.11
C ALA A 201 -8.65 0.18 -8.99
N ILE A 202 -7.45 0.24 -8.40
CA ILE A 202 -6.76 1.50 -8.12
C ILE A 202 -5.41 1.56 -8.85
N ILE A 203 -4.51 0.60 -8.61
CA ILE A 203 -3.13 0.69 -9.10
C ILE A 203 -3.08 0.62 -10.62
N PHE A 204 -3.74 -0.37 -11.23
CA PHE A 204 -3.75 -0.55 -12.67
C PHE A 204 -4.39 0.63 -13.41
N PRO A 205 -5.61 1.10 -13.07
CA PRO A 205 -6.21 2.26 -13.73
C PRO A 205 -5.42 3.54 -13.54
N SER A 206 -4.87 3.78 -12.35
CA SER A 206 -4.05 4.98 -12.08
C SER A 206 -2.76 4.98 -12.89
N SER A 207 -2.12 3.81 -13.03
CA SER A 207 -0.90 3.63 -13.82
C SER A 207 -1.17 3.80 -15.32
N LEU A 208 -2.26 3.23 -15.83
CA LEU A 208 -2.72 3.44 -17.21
C LEU A 208 -2.97 4.93 -17.49
N PHE A 209 -3.74 5.58 -16.62
CA PHE A 209 -4.04 7.00 -16.75
C PHE A 209 -2.76 7.84 -16.76
N CYS A 210 -1.89 7.64 -15.77
CA CYS A 210 -0.64 8.41 -15.65
C CYS A 210 0.29 8.18 -16.85
N GLY A 211 0.51 6.93 -17.25
CA GLY A 211 1.38 6.58 -18.38
C GLY A 211 0.89 7.17 -19.72
N ILE A 212 -0.41 7.03 -20.02
CA ILE A 212 -1.01 7.62 -21.23
C ILE A 212 -0.96 9.15 -21.18
N ALA A 213 -1.25 9.74 -20.02
CA ALA A 213 -1.26 11.19 -19.84
C ALA A 213 0.14 11.81 -19.92
N LEU A 214 1.20 11.08 -19.52
CA LEU A 214 2.60 11.47 -19.74
C LEU A 214 2.95 11.53 -21.24
N PHE A 215 2.49 10.57 -22.05
CA PHE A 215 2.67 10.66 -23.51
C PHE A 215 1.96 11.86 -24.13
N LYS A 216 0.82 12.26 -23.55
CA LYS A 216 0.03 13.44 -23.94
C LYS A 216 0.52 14.75 -23.29
N LYS A 217 1.65 14.73 -22.57
CA LYS A 217 2.24 15.87 -21.84
C LYS A 217 1.24 16.62 -20.95
N LYS A 218 0.36 15.89 -20.27
CA LYS A 218 -0.63 16.50 -19.35
C LYS A 218 0.03 16.79 -18.00
N ALA A 219 -0.10 18.02 -17.49
CA ALA A 219 0.53 18.48 -16.26
C ALA A 219 0.27 17.55 -15.05
N ILE A 220 -0.97 17.07 -14.91
CA ILE A 220 -1.38 16.14 -13.83
C ILE A 220 -0.53 14.88 -13.77
N ALA A 221 -0.06 14.38 -14.93
CA ALA A 221 0.70 13.14 -15.02
C ALA A 221 2.13 13.28 -14.48
N TYR A 222 2.74 14.45 -14.65
CA TYR A 222 4.06 14.74 -14.07
C TYR A 222 4.01 14.80 -12.55
N GLN A 223 2.86 15.17 -11.98
CA GLN A 223 2.67 15.21 -10.53
C GLN A 223 2.30 13.85 -9.94
N LEU A 224 1.54 13.04 -10.67
CA LEU A 224 1.20 11.68 -10.28
C LEU A 224 2.39 10.71 -10.42
N ALA A 225 3.27 10.91 -11.41
CA ALA A 225 4.35 9.98 -11.69
C ALA A 225 5.28 9.72 -10.48
N PRO A 226 5.79 10.73 -9.74
CA PRO A 226 6.61 10.48 -8.55
C PRO A 226 5.90 9.68 -7.46
N VAL A 227 4.58 9.89 -7.31
CA VAL A 227 3.76 9.17 -6.31
C VAL A 227 3.65 7.70 -6.71
N LEU A 228 3.30 7.42 -7.97
CA LEU A 228 3.20 6.06 -8.49
C LEU A 228 4.55 5.34 -8.55
N LEU A 229 5.63 6.05 -8.88
CA LEU A 229 6.97 5.47 -8.86
C LEU A 229 7.34 5.02 -7.45
N THR A 230 7.12 5.86 -6.44
CA THR A 230 7.39 5.50 -5.03
C THR A 230 6.57 4.29 -4.57
N LEU A 231 5.38 4.09 -5.14
CA LEU A 231 4.53 2.94 -4.82
C LEU A 231 4.96 1.66 -5.55
N LEU A 232 5.44 1.79 -6.79
CA LEU A 232 5.79 0.66 -7.67
C LEU A 232 7.25 0.19 -7.52
N THR A 233 8.11 0.93 -6.82
CA THR A 233 9.54 0.63 -6.63
C THR A 233 9.90 0.58 -5.17
#